data_AF-A0ABD2WDR2-F1
#
_entry.id   AF-A0ABD2WDR2-F1
#
_cell.length_a   1.000
_cell.length_b   1.000
_cell.length_c   1.000
_cell.angle_alpha   90.00
_cell.angle_beta   90.00
_cell.angle_gamma   90.00
#
_symmetry.space_group_name_H-M   'P 1'
#
loop_
_entity.id
_entity.type
_entity.pdbx_description
1 polymer ?
#
loop_
_entity_poly.entity_id
_entity_poly.type
_entity_poly.pdbx_seq_one_letter_code
_entity_poly.pdbx_strand_id
1 'polypeptide(L)'
;MIKFGVDVNSERGIDNICELLPKLPLDAVCLLPNLEMCDAINQAMLSKIDSPEILLEAEDNFNCPQYFRKRINKILKDDNNTNVNVGVARTIILKIGSKAMLRRNIDISIGLVNGAIGIITTIVKDAKHRVEQIKIRLISGEEHSISRMDYKFVLMDNIYINRKQFPLCLSDGITIHKSQGLSFW
;
A
#
# COMPACT_ATOMS: atom_id res chain seq x y z
N MET A 1 3.19 -19.56 6.16
CA MET A 1 3.33 -19.49 4.69
C MET A 1 2.43 -20.54 4.05
N ILE A 2 1.36 -20.14 3.35
CA ILE A 2 0.44 -21.08 2.68
C ILE A 2 0.71 -21.01 1.18
N LYS A 3 1.16 -22.14 0.61
CA LYS A 3 1.40 -22.28 -0.82
C LYS A 3 0.14 -22.88 -1.45
N PHE A 4 -0.66 -22.06 -2.11
CA PHE A 4 -1.85 -22.56 -2.81
C PHE A 4 -1.42 -23.29 -4.08
N GLY A 5 -1.75 -24.58 -4.19
CA GLY A 5 -1.59 -25.38 -5.43
C GLY A 5 -2.73 -25.16 -6.43
N VAL A 6 -3.39 -24.00 -6.36
CA VAL A 6 -4.53 -23.64 -7.20
C VAL A 6 -3.99 -22.96 -8.45
N ASP A 7 -4.55 -23.27 -9.62
CA ASP A 7 -4.22 -22.57 -10.86
C ASP A 7 -4.78 -21.14 -10.81
N VAL A 8 -3.94 -20.23 -10.30
CA VAL A 8 -4.30 -18.84 -9.98
C VAL A 8 -4.56 -17.99 -11.24
N ASN A 9 -4.35 -18.56 -12.43
CA ASN A 9 -4.56 -17.89 -13.72
C ASN A 9 -6.02 -17.86 -14.20
N SER A 10 -6.96 -18.42 -13.44
CA SER A 10 -8.38 -18.40 -13.76
C SER A 10 -9.16 -17.53 -12.78
N GLU A 11 -10.24 -16.87 -13.21
CA GLU A 11 -11.14 -16.10 -12.32
C GLU A 11 -11.59 -16.94 -11.11
N ARG A 12 -11.86 -18.24 -11.34
CA ARG A 12 -12.19 -19.21 -10.28
C ARG A 12 -11.08 -19.38 -9.24
N GLY A 13 -9.82 -19.24 -9.63
CA GLY A 13 -8.68 -19.30 -8.73
C GLY A 13 -8.63 -18.09 -7.78
N ILE A 14 -8.93 -16.90 -8.28
CA ILE A 14 -9.00 -15.67 -7.47
C ILE A 14 -10.15 -15.76 -6.47
N ASP A 15 -11.34 -16.18 -6.91
CA ASP A 15 -12.50 -16.31 -6.04
C ASP A 15 -12.25 -17.29 -4.88
N ASN A 16 -11.67 -18.45 -5.18
CA ASN A 16 -11.30 -19.45 -4.16
C ASN A 16 -10.31 -18.88 -3.13
N ILE A 17 -9.30 -18.12 -3.56
CA ILE A 17 -8.35 -17.48 -2.65
C ILE A 17 -9.06 -16.44 -1.79
N CYS A 18 -9.91 -15.62 -2.38
CA CYS A 18 -10.66 -14.58 -1.69
C CYS A 18 -11.71 -15.15 -0.71
N GLU A 19 -12.12 -16.41 -0.82
CA GLU A 19 -12.93 -17.11 0.18
C GLU A 19 -12.11 -17.70 1.33
N LEU A 20 -10.85 -18.05 1.07
CA LEU A 20 -9.96 -18.64 2.06
C LEU A 20 -9.25 -17.59 2.90
N LEU A 21 -8.87 -16.45 2.32
CA LEU A 21 -8.13 -15.38 2.98
C LEU A 21 -8.75 -14.89 4.31
N PRO A 22 -10.08 -14.67 4.41
CA PRO A 22 -10.69 -14.26 5.67
C PRO A 22 -10.63 -15.31 6.79
N LYS A 23 -10.40 -16.57 6.44
CA LYS A 23 -10.30 -17.69 7.41
C LYS A 23 -8.89 -17.87 7.96
N LEU A 24 -7.92 -17.13 7.42
CA LEU A 24 -6.52 -17.20 7.82
C LEU A 24 -6.20 -16.21 8.94
N PRO A 25 -5.08 -16.42 9.66
CA PRO A 25 -4.54 -15.45 10.59
C PRO A 25 -4.35 -14.05 9.97
N LEU A 26 -4.37 -13.01 10.80
CA LEU A 26 -4.30 -11.63 10.34
C LEU A 26 -3.00 -11.33 9.57
N ASP A 27 -1.88 -11.88 10.03
CA ASP A 27 -0.54 -11.78 9.44
C ASP A 27 -0.37 -12.66 8.18
N ALA A 28 -1.35 -13.50 7.83
CA ALA A 28 -1.29 -14.29 6.61
C ALA A 28 -1.48 -13.40 5.38
N VAL A 29 -0.58 -13.58 4.42
CA VAL A 29 -0.59 -12.90 3.11
C VAL A 29 -0.45 -13.93 1.99
N CYS A 30 -1.15 -13.72 0.88
CA CYS A 30 -0.97 -14.51 -0.32
C CYS A 30 0.30 -14.08 -1.07
N LEU A 31 1.22 -15.01 -1.34
CA LEU A 31 2.40 -14.76 -2.16
C LEU A 31 2.08 -15.10 -3.62
N LEU A 32 2.25 -14.11 -4.50
CA LEU A 32 1.87 -14.20 -5.92
C LEU A 32 3.07 -13.89 -6.83
N PRO A 33 3.09 -14.44 -8.05
CA PRO A 33 4.24 -14.31 -8.94
C PRO A 33 4.39 -12.91 -9.55
N ASN A 34 3.28 -12.24 -9.87
CA ASN A 34 3.29 -10.93 -10.53
C ASN A 34 2.42 -9.91 -9.78
N LEU A 35 2.62 -8.62 -10.11
CA LEU A 35 1.92 -7.51 -9.47
C LEU A 35 0.44 -7.47 -9.85
N GLU A 36 0.10 -7.76 -11.10
CA GLU A 36 -1.27 -7.75 -11.61
C GLU A 36 -2.19 -8.66 -10.80
N MET A 37 -1.73 -9.86 -10.45
CA MET A 37 -2.48 -10.80 -9.62
C MET A 37 -2.61 -10.31 -8.17
N CYS A 38 -1.57 -9.65 -7.64
CA CYS A 38 -1.66 -9.03 -6.31
C CYS A 38 -2.73 -7.96 -6.30
N ASP A 39 -2.73 -7.10 -7.31
CA ASP A 39 -3.68 -6.00 -7.44
C ASP A 39 -5.10 -6.55 -7.62
N ALA A 40 -5.29 -7.60 -8.42
CA ALA A 40 -6.58 -8.26 -8.59
C ALA A 40 -7.13 -8.83 -7.27
N ILE A 41 -6.32 -9.55 -6.49
CA ILE A 41 -6.73 -10.08 -5.18
C ILE A 41 -6.99 -8.96 -4.18
N ASN A 42 -6.11 -7.96 -4.11
CA ASN A 42 -6.29 -6.82 -3.21
C ASN A 42 -7.58 -6.05 -3.55
N GLN A 43 -7.89 -5.83 -4.83
CA GLN A 43 -9.13 -5.19 -5.27
C GLN A 43 -10.36 -6.05 -4.98
N ALA A 44 -10.30 -7.35 -5.23
CA ALA A 44 -11.39 -8.28 -4.94
C ALA A 44 -11.69 -8.38 -3.43
N MET A 45 -10.66 -8.32 -2.58
CA MET A 45 -10.84 -8.29 -1.13
C MET A 45 -11.37 -6.92 -0.68
N LEU A 46 -10.89 -5.83 -1.27
CA LEU A 46 -11.39 -4.48 -0.98
C LEU A 46 -12.86 -4.31 -1.36
N SER A 47 -13.30 -4.88 -2.49
CA SER A 47 -14.70 -4.77 -2.93
C SER A 47 -15.68 -5.49 -2.00
N LYS A 48 -15.23 -6.56 -1.32
CA LYS A 48 -16.03 -7.30 -0.31
C LYS A 48 -16.26 -6.52 0.99
N ILE A 49 -15.51 -5.45 1.25
CA ILE A 49 -15.63 -4.66 2.48
C ILE A 49 -16.74 -3.62 2.29
N ASP A 50 -17.76 -3.69 3.15
CA ASP A 50 -18.91 -2.77 3.20
C ASP A 50 -18.58 -1.46 3.94
N SER A 51 -17.52 -0.79 3.49
CA SER A 51 -17.15 0.54 3.97
C SER A 51 -16.72 1.41 2.80
N PRO A 52 -16.87 2.74 2.92
CA PRO A 52 -16.57 3.65 1.82
C PRO A 52 -15.08 3.63 1.49
N GLU A 53 -14.78 3.67 0.19
CA GLU A 53 -13.40 3.81 -0.29
C GLU A 53 -12.81 5.16 0.13
N ILE A 54 -11.57 5.09 0.62
CA ILE A 54 -10.77 6.24 1.00
C ILE A 54 -9.63 6.34 0.01
N LEU A 55 -9.65 7.41 -0.78
CA LEU A 55 -8.59 7.75 -1.71
C LEU A 55 -7.51 8.58 -1.01
N LEU A 56 -6.30 8.04 -0.94
CA LEU A 56 -5.14 8.72 -0.37
C LEU A 56 -4.24 9.19 -1.51
N GLU A 57 -4.47 10.43 -1.95
CA GLU A 57 -3.62 11.11 -2.92
C GLU A 57 -2.32 11.58 -2.25
N ALA A 58 -1.19 11.35 -2.92
CA ALA A 58 0.11 11.83 -2.50
C ALA A 58 0.28 13.34 -2.79
N GLU A 59 1.06 14.02 -1.94
CA GLU A 59 1.44 15.42 -2.16
C GLU A 59 2.85 15.47 -2.74
N ASP A 60 2.97 15.78 -4.03
CA ASP A 60 4.26 15.86 -4.72
C ASP A 60 4.77 17.31 -4.79
N ASN A 61 5.98 17.52 -4.30
CA ASN A 61 6.70 18.77 -4.38
C ASN A 61 8.01 18.58 -5.15
N PHE A 62 8.30 19.47 -6.09
CA PHE A 62 9.53 19.44 -6.85
C PHE A 62 9.98 20.86 -7.20
N ASN A 63 11.29 21.08 -7.11
CA ASN A 63 11.92 22.32 -7.51
C ASN A 63 12.52 22.14 -8.90
N CYS A 64 11.86 22.66 -9.92
CA CYS A 64 12.34 22.62 -11.29
C CYS A 64 11.99 23.91 -12.04
N PRO A 65 12.71 24.22 -13.13
CA PRO A 65 12.34 25.31 -14.02
C PRO A 65 10.92 25.15 -14.57
N GLN A 66 10.22 26.27 -14.79
CA GLN A 66 8.79 26.29 -15.12
C GLN A 66 8.46 25.55 -16.42
N TYR A 67 9.38 25.55 -17.39
CA TYR A 67 9.23 24.83 -18.66
C TYR A 67 9.24 23.30 -18.51
N PHE A 68 9.87 22.76 -17.45
CA PHE A 68 9.86 21.32 -17.15
C PHE A 68 8.64 20.87 -16.36
N ARG A 69 7.92 21.78 -15.68
CA ARG A 69 6.79 21.42 -14.79
C ARG A 69 5.71 20.61 -15.49
N LYS A 70 5.34 20.98 -16.73
CA LYS A 70 4.31 20.27 -17.50
C LYS A 70 4.73 18.83 -17.83
N ARG A 71 5.99 18.63 -18.18
CA ARG A 71 6.55 17.30 -18.49
C ARG A 71 6.62 16.42 -17.25
N ILE A 72 7.08 16.97 -16.12
CA ILE A 72 7.14 16.25 -14.83
C ILE A 72 5.74 15.84 -14.37
N ASN A 73 4.76 16.74 -14.43
CA ASN A 73 3.37 16.42 -14.09
C ASN A 73 2.78 15.34 -14.99
N LYS A 74 3.19 15.26 -16.26
CA LYS A 74 2.75 14.17 -17.15
C LYS A 74 3.35 12.83 -16.70
N ILE A 75 4.66 12.79 -16.43
CA ILE A 75 5.34 11.58 -15.95
C ILE A 75 4.72 11.11 -14.63
N LEU A 76 4.51 12.03 -13.68
CA LEU A 76 3.92 11.71 -12.37
C LEU A 76 2.46 11.26 -12.42
N LYS A 77 1.72 11.60 -13.49
CA LYS A 77 0.36 11.09 -13.72
C LYS A 77 0.38 9.69 -14.32
N ASP A 78 1.38 9.39 -15.14
CA ASP A 78 1.64 8.07 -15.71
C ASP A 78 2.50 7.19 -14.78
N ASP A 79 2.61 7.52 -13.49
CA ASP A 79 3.41 6.77 -12.49
C ASP A 79 3.03 5.28 -12.42
N ASN A 80 1.82 4.91 -12.81
CA ASN A 80 1.40 3.50 -12.89
C ASN A 80 2.02 2.73 -14.07
N ASN A 81 2.59 3.43 -15.07
CA ASN A 81 3.06 2.85 -16.34
C ASN A 81 4.50 3.27 -16.71
N THR A 82 5.13 4.15 -15.91
CA THR A 82 6.49 4.62 -16.18
C THR A 82 7.50 3.82 -15.35
N ASN A 83 8.61 3.42 -15.98
CA ASN A 83 9.78 2.76 -15.36
C ASN A 83 10.48 3.57 -14.25
N VAL A 84 9.85 4.64 -13.75
CA VAL A 84 10.31 5.36 -12.57
C VAL A 84 9.90 4.50 -11.38
N ASN A 85 10.86 3.75 -10.83
CA ASN A 85 10.69 3.01 -9.58
C ASN A 85 10.51 3.97 -8.40
N VAL A 86 9.38 4.66 -8.35
CA VAL A 86 8.94 5.37 -7.16
C VAL A 86 8.41 4.28 -6.24
N GLY A 87 9.21 3.87 -5.26
CA GLY A 87 8.85 2.79 -4.32
C GLY A 87 7.60 3.07 -3.45
N VAL A 88 6.84 4.11 -3.76
CA VAL A 88 5.62 4.57 -3.10
C VAL A 88 4.59 5.01 -4.14
N ALA A 89 3.41 4.40 -4.07
CA ALA A 89 2.30 4.71 -4.95
C ALA A 89 1.81 6.16 -4.76
N ARG A 90 1.49 6.81 -5.88
CA ARG A 90 0.88 8.15 -5.87
C ARG A 90 -0.50 8.13 -5.24
N THR A 91 -1.27 7.09 -5.55
CA THR A 91 -2.64 6.92 -5.07
C THR A 91 -2.72 5.59 -4.34
N ILE A 92 -3.25 5.61 -3.12
CA ILE A 92 -3.54 4.40 -2.33
C ILE A 92 -5.03 4.41 -2.05
N ILE A 93 -5.72 3.31 -2.39
CA ILE A 93 -7.13 3.12 -2.08
C ILE A 93 -7.20 2.17 -0.87
N LEU A 94 -7.89 2.59 0.18
CA LEU A 94 -8.11 1.80 1.40
C LEU A 94 -9.58 1.83 1.80
N LYS A 95 -9.97 0.91 2.69
CA LYS A 95 -11.28 0.87 3.34
C LYS A 95 -11.09 0.61 4.83
N ILE A 96 -12.02 1.08 5.66
CA ILE A 96 -12.03 0.67 7.07
C ILE A 96 -12.32 -0.84 7.11
N GLY A 97 -11.48 -1.60 7.78
CA GLY A 97 -11.48 -3.07 7.78
C GLY A 97 -10.51 -3.72 6.79
N SER A 98 -9.88 -2.97 5.88
CA SER A 98 -8.93 -3.54 4.93
C SER A 98 -7.61 -3.89 5.60
N LYS A 99 -6.97 -4.98 5.14
CA LYS A 99 -5.63 -5.38 5.57
C LYS A 99 -4.57 -4.51 4.88
N ALA A 100 -3.68 -3.93 5.67
CA ALA A 100 -2.60 -3.08 5.19
C ALA A 100 -1.26 -3.47 5.80
N MET A 101 -0.20 -3.33 5.01
CA MET A 101 1.18 -3.57 5.42
C MET A 101 1.96 -2.26 5.45
N LEU A 102 2.75 -2.06 6.51
CA LEU A 102 3.70 -0.97 6.62
C LEU A 102 4.87 -1.15 5.65
N ARG A 103 5.25 -0.07 4.97
CA ARG A 103 6.31 -0.04 3.96
C ARG A 103 7.62 0.60 4.44
N ARG A 104 7.66 1.03 5.70
CA ARG A 104 8.80 1.68 6.35
C ARG A 104 8.78 1.41 7.86
N ASN A 105 9.96 1.46 8.47
CA ASN A 105 10.08 1.56 9.92
C ASN A 105 9.65 2.95 10.36
N ILE A 106 8.68 3.02 11.26
CA ILE A 106 8.21 4.26 11.89
C ILE A 106 8.74 4.29 13.32
N ASP A 107 8.44 3.25 14.09
CA ASP A 107 8.90 3.09 15.46
C ASP A 107 9.06 1.61 15.78
N ILE A 108 10.31 1.18 15.90
CA ILE A 108 10.68 -0.21 16.12
C ILE A 108 10.29 -0.66 17.53
N SER A 109 10.30 0.26 18.51
CA SER A 109 10.05 -0.07 19.92
C SER A 109 8.61 -0.52 20.19
N ILE A 110 7.68 -0.08 19.34
CA ILE A 110 6.24 -0.41 19.40
C ILE A 110 5.79 -1.28 18.21
N GLY A 111 6.72 -1.90 17.50
CA GLY A 111 6.38 -2.86 16.42
C GLY A 111 5.89 -2.24 15.11
N LEU A 112 5.99 -0.91 14.93
CA LEU A 112 5.71 -0.24 13.65
C LEU A 112 6.91 -0.34 12.70
N VAL A 113 7.17 -1.55 12.25
CA VAL A 113 8.29 -1.90 11.37
C VAL A 113 7.81 -2.15 9.93
N ASN A 114 8.73 -2.03 8.98
CA ASN A 114 8.48 -2.41 7.60
C ASN A 114 8.08 -3.89 7.54
N GLY A 115 6.95 -4.18 6.90
CA GLY A 115 6.38 -5.52 6.84
C GLY A 115 5.30 -5.79 7.89
N ALA A 116 5.18 -4.97 8.93
CA ALA A 116 4.12 -5.18 9.92
C ALA A 116 2.75 -5.01 9.26
N ILE A 117 1.87 -5.97 9.54
CA ILE A 117 0.52 -6.06 8.97
C ILE A 117 -0.49 -5.71 10.06
N GLY A 118 -1.52 -4.98 9.67
CA GLY A 118 -2.66 -4.71 10.52
C GLY A 118 -3.93 -4.38 9.75
N ILE A 119 -5.01 -4.18 10.49
CA ILE A 119 -6.31 -3.77 9.94
C ILE A 119 -6.48 -2.27 10.12
N ILE A 120 -6.94 -1.59 9.07
CA ILE A 120 -7.33 -0.18 9.17
C ILE A 120 -8.59 -0.07 10.01
N THR A 121 -8.52 0.59 11.17
CA THR A 121 -9.68 0.71 12.08
C THR A 121 -10.32 2.07 12.05
N THR A 122 -9.56 3.14 11.82
CA THR A 122 -10.10 4.51 11.84
C THR A 122 -9.31 5.43 10.92
N ILE A 123 -10.02 6.40 10.34
CA ILE A 123 -9.42 7.49 9.57
C ILE A 123 -9.66 8.80 10.32
N VAL A 124 -8.59 9.50 10.64
CA VAL A 124 -8.64 10.82 11.25
C VAL A 124 -8.47 11.86 10.15
N LYS A 125 -9.49 12.72 10.01
CA LYS A 125 -9.50 13.81 9.03
C LYS A 125 -9.33 15.15 9.73
N ASP A 126 -8.64 16.07 9.06
CA ASP A 126 -8.49 17.45 9.52
C ASP A 126 -9.77 18.29 9.28
N ALA A 127 -9.74 19.56 9.69
CA ALA A 127 -10.83 20.51 9.47
C ALA A 127 -11.13 20.79 7.97
N LYS A 128 -10.24 20.40 7.05
CA LYS A 128 -10.41 20.51 5.60
C LYS A 128 -10.81 19.18 4.96
N HIS A 129 -11.25 18.20 5.76
CA HIS A 129 -11.61 16.85 5.36
C HIS A 129 -10.49 16.04 4.69
N ARG A 130 -9.23 16.44 4.87
CA ARG A 130 -8.05 15.69 4.39
C ARG A 130 -7.69 14.64 5.42
N VAL A 131 -7.29 13.47 4.93
CA VAL A 131 -6.81 12.39 5.82
C VAL A 131 -5.45 12.79 6.40
N GLU A 132 -5.43 13.02 7.70
CA GLU A 132 -4.25 13.40 8.47
C GLU A 132 -3.55 12.16 9.04
N GLN A 133 -4.32 11.26 9.66
CA GLN A 133 -3.81 10.04 10.26
C GLN A 133 -4.71 8.85 9.95
N ILE A 134 -4.09 7.67 9.95
CA ILE A 134 -4.76 6.39 9.77
C ILE A 134 -4.42 5.53 10.98
N LYS A 135 -5.45 5.07 11.71
CA LYS A 135 -5.24 4.11 12.80
C LYS A 135 -5.21 2.70 12.24
N ILE A 136 -4.15 1.99 12.59
CA ILE A 136 -3.96 0.58 12.24
C ILE A 136 -3.90 -0.24 13.53
N ARG A 137 -4.64 -1.35 13.56
CA ARG A 137 -4.55 -2.35 14.62
C ARG A 137 -3.63 -3.47 14.18
N LEU A 138 -2.50 -3.62 14.88
CA LEU A 138 -1.53 -4.68 14.60
C LEU A 138 -2.00 -6.02 15.20
N ILE A 139 -1.29 -7.10 14.89
CA ILE A 139 -1.53 -8.43 15.46
C ILE A 139 -1.36 -8.48 16.98
N SER A 140 -0.54 -7.58 17.56
CA SER A 140 -0.42 -7.40 19.01
C SER A 140 -1.75 -6.97 19.67
N GLY A 141 -2.72 -6.49 18.88
CA GLY A 141 -3.97 -5.93 19.35
C GLY A 141 -3.90 -4.42 19.62
N GLU A 142 -2.70 -3.84 19.63
CA GLU A 142 -2.50 -2.41 19.83
C GLU A 142 -2.87 -1.60 18.58
N GLU A 143 -3.46 -0.42 18.80
CA GLU A 143 -3.77 0.53 17.74
C GLU A 143 -2.77 1.67 17.72
N HIS A 144 -2.27 1.97 16.52
CA HIS A 144 -1.30 3.05 16.33
C HIS A 144 -1.75 4.00 15.22
N SER A 145 -1.50 5.29 15.42
CA SER A 145 -1.72 6.31 14.40
C SER A 145 -0.53 6.38 13.44
N ILE A 146 -0.81 6.23 12.15
CA ILE A 146 0.14 6.38 11.06
C ILE A 146 -0.10 7.72 10.36
N SER A 147 0.96 8.50 10.22
CA SER A 147 0.98 9.79 9.52
C SER A 147 1.67 9.67 8.16
N ARG A 148 1.48 10.68 7.31
CA ARG A 148 2.21 10.80 6.04
C ARG A 148 3.70 11.01 6.29
N MET A 149 4.55 10.43 5.43
CA MET A 149 6.00 10.58 5.44
C MET A 149 6.51 11.13 4.11
N ASP A 150 7.67 11.78 4.14
CA ASP A 150 8.36 12.31 2.97
C ASP A 150 9.22 11.24 2.28
N TYR A 151 9.09 11.16 0.96
CA TYR A 151 9.83 10.25 0.09
C TYR A 151 10.54 11.06 -0.99
N LYS A 152 11.87 11.09 -0.90
CA LYS A 152 12.72 11.75 -1.89
C LYS A 152 13.22 10.74 -2.90
N PHE A 153 12.99 10.99 -4.18
CA PHE A 153 13.53 10.19 -5.27
C PHE A 153 13.95 11.08 -6.45
N VAL A 154 14.85 10.55 -7.27
CA VAL A 154 15.34 11.22 -8.48
C VAL A 154 14.44 10.83 -9.64
N LEU A 155 13.91 11.82 -10.35
CA LEU A 155 13.12 11.58 -11.55
C LEU A 155 14.02 11.43 -12.77
N MET A 156 14.82 12.48 -13.06
CA MET A 156 15.77 12.57 -14.18
C MET A 156 16.79 13.69 -13.87
N ASP A 157 18.02 13.61 -14.39
CA ASP A 157 19.01 14.73 -14.47
C ASP A 157 18.98 15.74 -13.28
N ASN A 158 19.27 15.27 -12.06
CA ASN A 158 19.28 16.08 -10.82
C ASN A 158 17.94 16.74 -10.43
N ILE A 159 16.82 16.32 -11.02
CA ILE A 159 15.48 16.71 -10.60
C ILE A 159 15.01 15.75 -9.52
N TYR A 160 14.85 16.29 -8.32
CA TYR A 160 14.33 15.57 -7.16
C TYR A 160 12.84 15.85 -6.98
N ILE A 161 12.10 14.80 -6.71
CA ILE A 161 10.72 14.89 -6.24
C ILE A 161 10.71 14.51 -4.76
N ASN A 162 10.03 15.33 -3.97
CA ASN A 162 9.64 15.01 -2.61
C ASN A 162 8.15 14.70 -2.59
N ARG A 163 7.82 13.42 -2.42
CA ARG A 163 6.45 12.91 -2.33
C ARG A 163 6.08 12.71 -0.86
N LYS A 164 4.98 13.29 -0.40
CA LYS A 164 4.45 13.06 0.94
C LYS A 164 3.24 12.14 0.90
N GLN A 165 3.37 10.95 1.49
CA GLN A 165 2.35 9.89 1.41
C GLN A 165 2.38 8.97 2.64
N PHE A 166 1.29 8.24 2.90
CA PHE A 166 1.26 7.21 3.94
C PHE A 166 2.18 6.02 3.61
N PRO A 167 2.94 5.49 4.58
CA PRO A 167 3.81 4.32 4.40
C PRO A 167 3.04 2.99 4.41
N LEU A 168 1.96 2.89 3.64
CA LEU A 168 1.05 1.74 3.66
C LEU A 168 0.80 1.19 2.25
N CYS A 169 0.51 -0.10 2.15
CA CYS A 169 -0.11 -0.69 0.96
C CYS A 169 -1.12 -1.77 1.38
N LEU A 170 -2.06 -2.11 0.50
CA LEU A 170 -2.90 -3.30 0.69
C LEU A 170 -2.02 -4.57 0.74
N SER A 171 -2.47 -5.56 1.51
CA SER A 171 -1.64 -6.72 1.81
C SER A 171 -2.40 -8.04 1.91
N ASP A 172 -3.51 -8.18 1.18
CA ASP A 172 -4.15 -9.49 1.00
C ASP A 172 -3.33 -10.36 0.03
N GLY A 173 -2.72 -9.74 -0.99
CA GLY A 173 -1.72 -10.33 -1.88
C GLY A 173 -0.47 -9.47 -2.02
N ILE A 174 0.71 -10.09 -1.95
CA ILE A 174 2.01 -9.45 -2.23
C ILE A 174 2.85 -10.30 -3.19
N THR A 175 3.74 -9.65 -3.94
CA THR A 175 4.63 -10.39 -4.84
C THR A 175 5.72 -11.13 -4.07
N ILE A 176 6.16 -12.28 -4.58
CA ILE A 176 7.30 -13.03 -4.02
C ILE A 176 8.56 -12.15 -3.94
N HIS A 177 8.80 -11.28 -4.93
CA HIS A 177 9.92 -10.34 -4.89
C HIS A 177 9.80 -9.29 -3.78
N LYS A 178 8.58 -8.86 -3.42
CA LYS A 178 8.36 -7.91 -2.31
C LYS A 178 8.40 -8.57 -0.93
N SER A 179 8.34 -9.90 -0.85
CA SER A 179 8.53 -10.63 0.42
C SER A 179 10.00 -10.93 0.73
N GLN A 180 10.91 -10.79 -0.25
CA GLN A 180 12.35 -10.93 -0.02
C GLN A 180 12.86 -9.81 0.92
N GLY A 181 13.10 -10.17 2.18
CA GLY A 181 13.52 -9.24 3.24
C GLY A 181 12.44 -8.93 4.28
N LEU A 182 11.22 -9.47 4.13
CA LEU A 182 10.22 -9.48 5.20
C LEU A 182 10.54 -10.62 6.16
N SER A 183 10.89 -10.30 7.39
CA SER A 183 10.96 -11.30 8.46
C SER A 183 9.57 -11.49 9.05
N PHE A 184 8.88 -12.55 8.61
CA PHE A 184 7.66 -13.02 9.27
C PHE A 184 8.11 -13.79 10.53
N TRP A 185 8.10 -13.13 11.69
CA TRP A 185 8.37 -13.75 12.99
C TRP A 185 7.06 -14.18 13.64
#